data_AF-A0A0K0EHQ3-F1
#
_entry.id   AF-A0A0K0EHQ3-F1
#
_cell.length_a   1.000
_cell.length_b   1.000
_cell.length_c   1.000
_cell.angle_alpha   90.00
_cell.angle_beta   90.00
_cell.angle_gamma   90.00
#
_symmetry.space_group_name_H-M   'P 1'
#
loop_
_entity.id
_entity.type
_entity.pdbx_description
1 polymer ?
#
loop_
_entity_poly.entity_id
_entity_poly.type
_entity_poly.pdbx_seq_one_letter_code
_entity_poly.pdbx_strand_id
1 'polypeptide(L)'
;MNILPKKNWHVLRRENIKRVKEDEKKAEEIERKRLERIHKAEYEVKLNELRKKKNYDEPGPSNVSFSEIKHINLFEEEEIEGSNEKNDEYEREKKEKIDKFESQLGIKKMFAEGTNELNKKKSWYEKKPIRHYDDFNDLSTEGQKQSWKDMLKERCNKDVEEFKEALLEEIKKQKKKEKKEKKEKKKKKEKKDKKEIIKKLREERMNREKEEKNRVNILFGIKNEIEKEEDVDRKNTKPIYNSMYHPELARKR
;
A
#
# COMPACT_ATOMS: atom_id res chain seq x y z
N MET A 1 -5.82 19.61 38.47
CA MET A 1 -7.00 19.56 37.58
C MET A 1 -6.54 19.71 36.13
N ASN A 2 -6.74 18.71 35.27
CA ASN A 2 -6.49 18.83 33.83
C ASN A 2 -7.69 19.52 33.17
N ILE A 3 -7.68 20.85 33.12
CA ILE A 3 -8.75 21.66 32.52
C ILE A 3 -8.71 21.76 30.98
N LEU A 4 -7.81 21.04 30.31
CA LEU A 4 -7.72 21.06 28.85
C LEU A 4 -8.35 19.79 28.25
N PRO A 5 -9.59 19.85 27.73
CA PRO A 5 -10.14 18.72 26.99
C PRO A 5 -9.23 18.44 25.78
N LYS A 6 -8.95 17.14 25.56
CA LYS A 6 -7.99 16.61 24.59
C LYS A 6 -8.08 17.37 23.26
N LYS A 7 -7.15 18.31 23.02
CA LYS A 7 -7.16 19.12 21.79
C LYS A 7 -6.81 18.24 20.60
N ASN A 8 -7.69 18.25 19.59
CA ASN A 8 -7.55 17.47 18.36
C ASN A 8 -6.96 18.32 17.22
N TRP A 9 -5.85 19.02 17.49
CA TRP A 9 -5.23 19.96 16.56
C TRP A 9 -4.23 19.31 15.59
N HIS A 10 -3.94 18.02 15.73
CA HIS A 10 -2.86 17.37 14.97
C HIS A 10 -3.20 17.31 13.47
N VAL A 11 -2.40 18.00 12.66
CA VAL A 11 -2.59 18.22 11.22
C VAL A 11 -2.72 16.91 10.44
N LEU A 12 -2.00 15.85 10.85
CA LEU A 12 -1.99 14.56 10.15
C LEU A 12 -3.20 13.66 10.45
N ARG A 13 -4.15 14.10 11.29
CA ARG A 13 -5.38 13.33 11.49
C ARG A 13 -6.22 13.33 10.22
N ARG A 14 -6.87 12.21 9.94
CA ARG A 14 -7.67 12.03 8.73
C ARG A 14 -8.79 13.06 8.61
N GLU A 15 -9.43 13.46 9.72
CA GLU A 15 -10.47 14.49 9.69
C GLU A 15 -9.89 15.85 9.29
N ASN A 16 -8.72 16.23 9.85
CA ASN A 16 -8.07 17.50 9.55
C ASN A 16 -7.61 17.55 8.09
N ILE A 17 -7.01 16.47 7.58
CA ILE A 17 -6.62 16.35 6.17
C ILE A 17 -7.83 16.49 5.25
N LYS A 18 -8.97 15.87 5.59
CA LYS A 18 -10.20 15.97 4.79
C LYS A 18 -10.73 17.41 4.74
N ARG A 19 -10.76 18.13 5.86
CA ARG A 19 -11.17 19.54 5.89
C ARG A 19 -10.26 20.41 5.02
N VAL A 20 -8.94 20.22 5.12
CA VAL A 20 -7.97 20.93 4.27
C VAL A 20 -8.24 20.66 2.79
N LYS A 21 -8.47 19.40 2.41
CA LYS A 21 -8.81 19.04 1.02
C LYS A 21 -10.13 19.66 0.54
N GLU A 22 -11.13 19.72 1.42
CA GLU A 22 -12.40 20.38 1.09
C GLU A 22 -12.24 21.89 0.91
N ASP A 23 -11.41 22.54 1.75
CA ASP A 23 -11.12 23.96 1.67
C ASP A 23 -10.27 24.29 0.44
N GLU A 24 -9.24 23.48 0.13
CA GLU A 24 -8.44 23.58 -1.10
C GLU A 24 -9.32 23.43 -2.35
N LYS A 25 -10.21 22.42 -2.36
CA LYS A 25 -11.15 22.21 -3.46
C LYS A 25 -12.11 23.38 -3.63
N LYS A 26 -12.66 23.92 -2.53
CA LYS A 26 -13.53 25.12 -2.58
C LYS A 26 -12.76 26.34 -3.09
N ALA A 27 -11.51 26.51 -2.67
CA ALA A 27 -10.67 27.60 -3.15
C ALA A 27 -10.39 27.48 -4.66
N GLU A 28 -10.08 26.28 -5.14
CA GLU A 28 -9.88 26.01 -6.57
C GLU A 28 -11.15 26.28 -7.40
N GLU A 29 -12.32 25.84 -6.92
CA GLU A 29 -13.60 26.12 -7.57
C GLU A 29 -13.93 27.63 -7.64
N ILE A 30 -13.58 28.39 -6.59
CA ILE A 30 -13.77 29.86 -6.54
C ILE A 30 -12.84 30.54 -7.54
N GLU A 31 -11.56 30.16 -7.57
CA GLU A 31 -10.58 30.72 -8.52
C GLU A 31 -10.96 30.39 -9.97
N ARG A 32 -11.43 29.16 -10.25
CA ARG A 32 -11.90 28.80 -11.58
C ARG A 32 -13.09 29.66 -12.02
N LYS A 33 -14.09 29.86 -11.15
CA LYS A 33 -15.24 30.75 -11.42
C LYS A 33 -14.81 32.20 -11.60
N ARG A 34 -13.79 32.65 -10.88
CA ARG A 34 -13.23 34.00 -11.02
C ARG A 34 -12.57 34.17 -12.39
N LEU A 35 -11.76 33.21 -12.83
CA LEU A 35 -11.13 33.20 -14.15
C LEU A 35 -12.17 33.12 -15.27
N GLU A 36 -13.19 32.25 -15.14
CA GLU A 36 -14.30 32.17 -16.08
C GLU A 36 -15.03 33.51 -16.21
N ARG A 37 -15.25 34.23 -15.09
CA ARG A 37 -15.87 35.57 -15.10
C ARG A 37 -14.98 36.62 -15.77
N ILE A 38 -13.67 36.61 -15.48
CA ILE A 38 -12.70 37.53 -16.11
C ILE A 38 -12.67 37.28 -17.63
N HIS A 39 -12.51 36.03 -18.05
CA HIS A 39 -12.46 35.66 -19.46
C HIS A 39 -13.76 36.04 -20.19
N LYS A 40 -14.92 35.82 -19.56
CA LYS A 40 -16.22 36.26 -20.10
C LYS A 40 -16.29 37.78 -20.23
N ALA A 41 -15.84 38.54 -19.22
CA ALA A 41 -15.82 39.99 -19.26
C ALA A 41 -14.85 40.53 -20.33
N GLU A 42 -13.65 39.96 -20.45
CA GLU A 42 -12.69 40.29 -21.51
C GLU A 42 -13.27 40.04 -22.91
N TYR A 43 -13.96 38.90 -23.08
CA TYR A 43 -14.65 38.57 -24.31
C TYR A 43 -15.75 39.59 -24.64
N GLU A 44 -16.59 39.96 -23.67
CA GLU A 44 -17.65 40.96 -23.83
C GLU A 44 -17.09 42.36 -24.14
N VAL A 45 -16.00 42.78 -23.48
CA VAL A 45 -15.32 44.05 -23.74
C VAL A 45 -14.77 44.08 -25.16
N LYS A 46 -14.04 43.04 -25.56
CA LYS A 46 -13.49 42.91 -26.92
C LYS A 46 -14.58 42.93 -27.97
N LEU A 47 -15.70 42.23 -27.72
CA LEU A 47 -16.85 42.24 -28.62
C LEU A 47 -17.47 43.64 -28.74
N ASN A 48 -17.59 44.37 -27.63
CA ASN A 48 -18.10 45.74 -27.63
C ASN A 48 -17.16 46.73 -28.34
N GLU A 49 -15.84 46.57 -28.20
CA GLU A 49 -14.85 47.34 -28.96
C GLU A 49 -14.98 47.11 -30.47
N LEU A 50 -15.12 45.85 -30.89
CA LEU A 50 -15.35 45.48 -32.29
C LEU A 50 -16.67 46.06 -32.82
N ARG A 51 -17.74 46.03 -32.02
CA ARG A 51 -19.03 46.66 -32.37
C ARG A 51 -18.91 48.17 -32.53
N LYS A 52 -18.19 48.84 -31.61
CA LYS A 52 -17.92 50.28 -31.71
C LYS A 52 -17.12 50.61 -32.96
N LYS A 53 -16.07 49.84 -33.25
CA LYS A 53 -15.25 50.02 -34.46
C LYS A 53 -16.09 49.91 -35.74
N LYS A 54 -16.94 48.87 -35.84
CA LYS A 54 -17.89 48.70 -36.95
C LYS A 54 -18.82 49.90 -37.11
N ASN A 55 -19.32 50.47 -36.01
CA ASN A 55 -20.22 51.62 -36.06
C ASN A 55 -19.54 52.92 -36.51
N TYR A 56 -18.22 53.08 -36.30
CA TYR A 56 -17.48 54.25 -36.78
C TYR A 56 -17.12 54.16 -38.28
N ASP A 57 -16.93 52.94 -38.80
CA ASP A 57 -16.61 52.72 -40.21
C ASP A 57 -17.82 52.92 -41.16
N GLU A 58 -19.05 53.08 -40.62
CA GLU A 58 -20.30 53.25 -41.38
C GLU A 58 -21.05 54.54 -40.99
N PRO A 59 -20.79 55.70 -41.62
CA PRO A 59 -21.69 56.84 -41.55
C PRO A 59 -22.80 56.66 -42.62
N GLY A 60 -23.86 55.92 -42.30
CA GLY A 60 -24.93 55.61 -43.26
C GLY A 60 -26.32 55.65 -42.62
N PRO A 61 -27.26 56.49 -43.10
CA PRO A 61 -28.50 56.75 -42.40
C PRO A 61 -29.53 55.67 -42.77
N SER A 62 -30.18 55.08 -41.78
CA SER A 62 -31.62 54.92 -41.83
C SER A 62 -32.08 54.36 -40.51
N ASN A 63 -32.75 55.24 -39.80
CA ASN A 63 -33.66 54.94 -38.72
C ASN A 63 -34.85 54.14 -39.30
N VAL A 64 -34.61 52.95 -39.86
CA VAL A 64 -35.65 52.01 -40.26
C VAL A 64 -35.84 51.06 -39.10
N SER A 65 -36.74 51.46 -38.20
CA SER A 65 -37.59 50.62 -37.34
C SER A 65 -37.27 49.11 -37.42
N PHE A 66 -36.14 48.71 -36.83
CA PHE A 66 -35.66 47.31 -36.82
C PHE A 66 -36.36 46.49 -35.73
N SER A 67 -37.42 47.03 -35.13
CA SER A 67 -38.18 46.39 -34.05
C SER A 67 -38.97 45.15 -34.50
N GLU A 68 -38.99 44.82 -35.79
CA GLU A 68 -39.62 43.59 -36.31
C GLU A 68 -38.64 42.61 -36.98
N ILE A 69 -37.39 43.01 -37.24
CA ILE A 69 -36.39 42.08 -37.78
C ILE A 69 -35.79 41.34 -36.60
N LYS A 70 -36.52 40.32 -36.13
CA LYS A 70 -35.96 39.28 -35.28
C LYS A 70 -34.67 38.79 -35.95
N HIS A 71 -33.58 38.71 -35.18
CA HIS A 71 -32.39 37.94 -35.58
C HIS A 71 -32.82 36.64 -36.25
N ILE A 72 -32.35 36.39 -37.47
CA ILE A 72 -32.63 35.16 -38.18
C ILE A 72 -31.83 34.08 -37.45
N ASN A 73 -32.47 33.44 -36.47
CA ASN A 73 -31.97 32.21 -35.90
C ASN A 73 -32.15 31.14 -36.97
N LEU A 74 -31.13 30.96 -37.81
CA LEU A 74 -31.07 29.91 -38.83
C LEU A 74 -31.34 28.51 -38.23
N PHE A 75 -31.20 28.36 -36.91
CA PHE A 75 -31.36 27.12 -36.16
C PHE A 75 -32.60 27.08 -35.26
N GLU A 76 -33.45 28.12 -35.21
CA GLU A 76 -34.63 28.10 -34.33
C GLU A 76 -35.62 27.02 -34.79
N GLU A 77 -35.78 26.83 -36.10
CA GLU A 77 -36.58 25.72 -36.64
C GLU A 77 -35.89 24.37 -36.41
N GLU A 78 -34.57 24.27 -36.59
CA GLU A 78 -33.81 23.02 -36.47
C GLU A 78 -33.62 22.57 -35.00
N GLU A 79 -33.59 23.49 -34.03
CA GLU A 79 -33.55 23.18 -32.59
C GLU A 79 -34.92 22.74 -32.06
N ILE A 80 -36.01 23.32 -32.58
CA ILE A 80 -37.39 22.98 -32.18
C ILE A 80 -37.85 21.68 -32.86
N GLU A 81 -37.54 21.52 -34.14
CA GLU A 81 -37.82 20.31 -34.91
C GLU A 81 -36.63 19.36 -34.95
N GLY A 82 -35.76 19.42 -33.92
CA GLY A 82 -34.60 18.56 -33.72
C GLY A 82 -34.89 17.16 -34.22
N SER A 83 -34.44 16.91 -35.45
CA SER A 83 -34.87 15.77 -36.22
C SER A 83 -34.51 14.56 -35.40
N ASN A 84 -35.52 13.78 -35.02
CA ASN A 84 -35.31 12.56 -34.23
C ASN A 84 -34.49 11.51 -35.00
N GLU A 85 -34.07 11.83 -36.22
CA GLU A 85 -33.04 11.18 -37.01
C GLU A 85 -31.67 11.39 -36.36
N LYS A 86 -31.45 10.64 -35.28
CA LYS A 86 -30.14 10.55 -34.67
C LYS A 86 -29.18 9.93 -35.66
N ASN A 87 -28.01 10.53 -35.80
CA ASN A 87 -26.94 9.92 -36.58
C ASN A 87 -26.44 8.64 -35.88
N ASP A 88 -26.78 7.48 -36.44
CA ASP A 88 -26.37 6.16 -35.93
C ASP A 88 -24.85 6.02 -35.79
N GLU A 89 -24.07 6.70 -36.63
CA GLU A 89 -22.61 6.73 -36.53
C GLU A 89 -22.16 7.50 -35.29
N TYR A 90 -22.81 8.62 -34.99
CA TYR A 90 -22.49 9.44 -33.83
C TYR A 90 -22.80 8.73 -32.51
N GLU A 91 -23.90 7.97 -32.44
CA GLU A 91 -24.19 7.13 -31.27
C GLU A 91 -23.17 6.00 -31.10
N ARG A 92 -22.76 5.36 -32.20
CA ARG A 92 -21.69 4.35 -32.19
C ARG A 92 -20.36 4.95 -31.72
N GLU A 93 -19.96 6.10 -32.24
CA GLU A 93 -18.73 6.78 -31.80
C GLU A 93 -18.78 7.18 -30.32
N LYS A 94 -19.92 7.68 -29.84
CA LYS A 94 -20.11 7.98 -28.41
C LYS A 94 -19.95 6.72 -27.57
N LYS A 95 -20.56 5.62 -27.98
CA LYS A 95 -20.43 4.32 -27.31
C LYS A 95 -18.98 3.82 -27.33
N GLU A 96 -18.27 3.94 -28.44
CA GLU A 96 -16.86 3.57 -28.52
C GLU A 96 -15.96 4.44 -27.64
N LYS A 97 -16.25 5.74 -27.53
CA LYS A 97 -15.54 6.65 -26.61
C LYS A 97 -15.77 6.24 -25.15
N ILE A 98 -17.01 5.90 -24.79
CA ILE A 98 -17.35 5.36 -23.46
C ILE A 98 -16.62 4.03 -23.23
N ASP A 99 -16.66 3.12 -24.20
CA ASP A 99 -16.01 1.80 -24.12
C ASP A 99 -14.49 1.89 -23.96
N LYS A 100 -13.84 2.82 -24.68
CA LYS A 100 -12.41 3.11 -24.54
C LYS A 100 -12.09 3.65 -23.15
N PHE A 101 -12.91 4.56 -22.63
CA PHE A 101 -12.77 5.11 -21.28
C PHE A 101 -12.95 4.05 -20.19
N GLU A 102 -13.99 3.21 -20.29
CA GLU A 102 -14.23 2.10 -19.36
C GLU A 102 -13.15 1.02 -19.41
N SER A 103 -12.62 0.74 -20.62
CA SER A 103 -11.48 -0.14 -20.80
C SER A 103 -10.22 0.43 -20.13
N GLN A 104 -9.97 1.74 -20.30
CA GLN A 104 -8.85 2.43 -19.68
C GLN A 104 -8.97 2.51 -18.15
N LEU A 105 -10.17 2.70 -17.60
CA LEU A 105 -10.43 2.57 -16.16
C LEU A 105 -10.36 1.12 -15.67
N GLY A 106 -10.42 0.13 -16.56
CA GLY A 106 -10.47 -1.28 -16.20
C GLY A 106 -11.82 -1.72 -15.63
N ILE A 107 -12.90 -0.95 -15.82
CA ILE A 107 -14.25 -1.30 -15.34
C ILE A 107 -14.70 -2.61 -15.99
N LYS A 108 -14.52 -2.75 -17.31
CA LYS A 108 -14.84 -3.98 -18.05
C LYS A 108 -14.02 -5.18 -17.56
N LYS A 109 -12.76 -4.95 -17.21
CA LYS A 109 -11.90 -5.99 -16.65
C LYS A 109 -12.40 -6.43 -15.28
N MET A 110 -12.68 -5.50 -14.38
CA MET A 110 -13.17 -5.79 -13.03
C MET A 110 -14.51 -6.54 -13.02
N PHE A 111 -15.44 -6.18 -13.92
CA PHE A 111 -16.73 -6.87 -14.03
C PHE A 111 -16.61 -8.28 -14.63
N ALA A 112 -15.66 -8.50 -15.53
CA ALA A 112 -15.42 -9.83 -16.11
C ALA A 112 -14.51 -10.70 -15.24
N GLU A 113 -13.65 -10.11 -14.42
CA GLU A 113 -12.75 -10.79 -13.51
C GLU A 113 -13.55 -11.52 -12.42
N GLY A 114 -13.71 -12.83 -12.60
CA GLY A 114 -14.43 -13.70 -11.67
C GLY A 114 -15.68 -14.35 -12.26
N THR A 115 -16.15 -13.95 -13.44
CA THR A 115 -17.24 -14.66 -14.11
C THR A 115 -16.73 -15.96 -14.73
N ASN A 116 -17.53 -17.02 -14.59
CA ASN A 116 -17.19 -18.36 -15.11
C ASN A 116 -17.08 -18.38 -16.64
N GLU A 117 -17.76 -17.45 -17.31
CA GLU A 117 -17.78 -17.30 -18.76
C GLU A 117 -16.45 -16.77 -19.31
N LEU A 118 -15.85 -15.75 -18.68
CA LEU A 118 -14.51 -15.27 -19.06
C LEU A 118 -13.45 -16.35 -18.87
N ASN A 119 -13.54 -17.09 -17.77
CA ASN A 119 -12.63 -18.19 -17.46
C ASN A 119 -12.92 -19.47 -18.29
N LYS A 120 -14.00 -19.50 -19.08
CA LYS A 120 -14.51 -20.70 -19.76
C LYS A 120 -14.65 -21.90 -18.82
N LYS A 121 -14.88 -21.66 -17.53
CA LYS A 121 -15.04 -22.68 -16.49
C LYS A 121 -16.53 -22.94 -16.31
N LYS A 122 -17.04 -24.05 -16.83
CA LYS A 122 -18.40 -24.51 -16.50
C LYS A 122 -18.49 -24.76 -14.99
N SER A 123 -19.51 -24.20 -14.36
CA SER A 123 -19.78 -24.43 -12.93
C SER A 123 -20.00 -25.92 -12.67
N TRP A 124 -19.70 -26.37 -11.45
CA TRP A 124 -19.87 -27.77 -11.07
C TRP A 124 -21.32 -28.28 -11.24
N TYR A 125 -22.32 -27.41 -11.12
CA TYR A 125 -23.74 -27.75 -11.32
C TYR A 125 -24.14 -27.91 -12.80
N GLU A 126 -23.37 -27.36 -13.75
CA GLU A 126 -23.58 -27.58 -15.19
C GLU A 126 -22.96 -28.92 -15.66
N LYS A 127 -22.00 -29.44 -14.89
CA LYS A 127 -21.39 -30.74 -15.15
C LYS A 127 -22.24 -31.81 -14.49
N LYS A 128 -22.87 -32.68 -15.30
CA LYS A 128 -23.49 -33.90 -14.77
C LYS A 128 -22.45 -34.69 -13.96
N PRO A 129 -22.78 -35.18 -12.75
CA PRO A 129 -21.86 -36.02 -11.99
C PRO A 129 -21.54 -37.27 -12.81
N ILE A 130 -20.25 -37.58 -12.97
CA ILE A 130 -19.78 -38.76 -13.69
C ILE A 130 -20.27 -39.98 -12.91
N ARG A 131 -21.25 -40.71 -13.45
CA ARG A 131 -21.70 -41.98 -12.86
C ARG A 131 -20.91 -43.10 -13.52
N HIS A 132 -20.60 -44.15 -12.76
CA HIS A 132 -19.75 -45.28 -13.20
C HIS A 132 -20.23 -45.91 -14.53
N TYR A 133 -21.50 -45.78 -14.88
CA TYR A 133 -22.06 -46.30 -16.12
C TYR A 133 -22.06 -45.32 -17.31
N ASP A 134 -21.75 -44.03 -17.10
CA ASP A 134 -21.65 -43.04 -18.19
C ASP A 134 -20.43 -43.30 -19.10
N ASP A 135 -19.36 -43.91 -18.56
CA ASP A 135 -18.13 -44.23 -19.33
C ASP A 135 -18.33 -45.37 -20.34
N PHE A 136 -19.42 -46.13 -20.27
CA PHE A 136 -19.64 -47.25 -21.19
C PHE A 136 -20.09 -46.82 -22.59
N ASN A 137 -20.54 -45.57 -22.77
CA ASN A 137 -21.18 -45.19 -24.02
C ASN A 137 -20.35 -44.27 -24.92
N ASP A 138 -19.15 -43.83 -24.53
CA ASP A 138 -18.38 -42.85 -25.31
C ASP A 138 -17.03 -43.35 -25.83
N LEU A 139 -16.69 -44.62 -25.65
CA LEU A 139 -15.48 -45.21 -26.25
C LEU A 139 -15.80 -46.56 -26.89
N SER A 140 -16.23 -46.51 -28.15
CA SER A 140 -15.97 -47.56 -29.13
C SER A 140 -14.46 -47.82 -29.19
N THR A 141 -13.95 -48.65 -28.29
CA THR A 141 -12.69 -49.36 -28.50
C THR A 141 -12.77 -50.65 -27.68
N GLU A 142 -13.25 -51.71 -28.34
CA GLU A 142 -12.94 -53.09 -28.00
C GLU A 142 -11.49 -53.23 -27.54
N GLY A 143 -11.26 -53.48 -26.26
CA GLY A 143 -9.93 -53.85 -25.82
C GLY A 143 -9.74 -53.68 -24.33
N GLN A 144 -9.85 -54.80 -23.63
CA GLN A 144 -9.40 -54.97 -22.25
C GLN A 144 -10.38 -54.43 -21.20
N LYS A 145 -11.46 -55.21 -21.00
CA LYS A 145 -12.10 -55.33 -19.69
C LYS A 145 -11.01 -55.73 -18.67
N GLN A 146 -10.35 -54.75 -18.07
CA GLN A 146 -9.40 -55.01 -17.00
C GLN A 146 -10.17 -55.70 -15.88
N SER A 147 -9.73 -56.92 -15.56
CA SER A 147 -10.28 -57.67 -14.44
C SER A 147 -10.18 -56.78 -13.20
N TRP A 148 -11.26 -56.65 -12.42
CA TRP A 148 -11.30 -55.82 -11.21
C TRP A 148 -10.12 -56.08 -10.26
N LYS A 149 -9.57 -57.30 -10.31
CA LYS A 149 -8.37 -57.72 -9.55
C LYS A 149 -7.09 -56.98 -10.00
N ASP A 150 -6.93 -56.74 -11.30
CA ASP A 150 -5.78 -56.00 -11.85
C ASP A 150 -5.87 -54.52 -11.49
N MET A 151 -7.08 -53.95 -11.54
CA MET A 151 -7.35 -52.56 -11.13
C MET A 151 -7.05 -52.36 -9.63
N LEU A 152 -7.38 -53.33 -8.79
CA LEU A 152 -7.07 -53.28 -7.36
C LEU A 152 -5.55 -53.39 -7.11
N LYS A 153 -4.85 -54.22 -7.86
CA LYS A 153 -3.39 -54.36 -7.76
C LYS A 153 -2.67 -53.09 -8.20
N GLU A 154 -3.15 -52.47 -9.27
CA GLU A 154 -2.61 -51.20 -9.77
C GLU A 154 -2.84 -50.05 -8.79
N ARG A 155 -4.03 -50.00 -8.15
CA ARG A 155 -4.33 -49.02 -7.11
C ARG A 155 -3.46 -49.21 -5.86
N CYS A 156 -3.35 -50.45 -5.36
CA CYS A 156 -2.48 -50.74 -4.23
C CYS A 156 -1.01 -50.40 -4.53
N ASN A 157 -0.53 -50.64 -5.77
CA ASN A 157 0.83 -50.29 -6.15
C ASN A 157 1.03 -48.77 -6.19
N LYS A 158 0.07 -48.01 -6.73
CA LYS A 158 0.08 -46.53 -6.73
C LYS A 158 0.12 -45.99 -5.31
N ASP A 159 -0.73 -46.50 -4.40
CA ASP A 159 -0.75 -46.09 -2.99
C ASP A 159 0.61 -46.37 -2.30
N VAL A 160 1.25 -47.49 -2.63
CA VAL A 160 2.59 -47.84 -2.10
C VAL A 160 3.68 -46.94 -2.67
N GLU A 161 3.60 -46.57 -3.95
CA GLU A 161 4.53 -45.64 -4.59
C GLU A 161 4.38 -44.22 -4.02
N GLU A 162 3.16 -43.72 -3.90
CA GLU A 162 2.87 -42.42 -3.26
C GLU A 162 3.40 -42.38 -1.82
N PHE A 163 3.23 -43.47 -1.06
CA PHE A 163 3.77 -43.57 0.29
C PHE A 163 5.31 -43.55 0.33
N LYS A 164 5.98 -44.22 -0.61
CA LYS A 164 7.45 -44.18 -0.74
C LYS A 164 7.94 -42.78 -1.11
N GLU A 165 7.25 -42.09 -2.01
CA GLU A 165 7.56 -40.71 -2.40
C GLU A 165 7.42 -39.75 -1.21
N ALA A 166 6.32 -39.87 -0.46
CA ALA A 166 6.09 -39.09 0.75
C ALA A 166 7.19 -39.31 1.82
N LEU A 167 7.61 -40.57 2.01
CA LEU A 167 8.73 -40.91 2.89
C LEU A 167 10.05 -40.28 2.42
N LEU A 168 10.35 -40.33 1.12
CA LEU A 168 11.54 -39.71 0.55
C LEU A 168 11.51 -38.18 0.70
N GLU A 169 10.33 -37.57 0.57
CA GLU A 169 10.16 -36.13 0.72
C GLU A 169 10.36 -35.69 2.18
N GLU A 170 9.85 -36.46 3.16
CA GLU A 170 10.07 -36.18 4.57
C GLU A 170 11.55 -36.37 4.96
N ILE A 171 12.24 -37.39 4.43
CA ILE A 171 13.70 -37.56 4.60
C ILE A 171 14.46 -36.35 4.03
N LYS A 172 14.09 -35.86 2.84
CA LYS A 172 14.70 -34.65 2.24
C LYS A 172 14.46 -33.42 3.12
N LYS A 173 13.26 -33.29 3.69
CA LYS A 173 12.88 -32.19 4.58
C LYS A 173 13.67 -32.21 5.88
N GLN A 174 13.87 -33.40 6.48
CA GLN A 174 14.71 -33.58 7.67
C GLN A 174 16.18 -33.23 7.38
N LYS A 175 16.77 -33.74 6.29
CA LYS A 175 18.14 -33.37 5.87
C LYS A 175 18.31 -31.85 5.66
N LYS A 176 17.28 -31.17 5.13
CA LYS A 176 17.28 -29.71 4.94
C LYS A 176 17.23 -28.97 6.28
N LYS A 177 16.46 -29.46 7.25
CA LYS A 177 16.42 -28.91 8.63
C LYS A 177 17.78 -29.06 9.32
N GLU A 178 18.37 -30.24 9.31
CA GLU A 178 19.69 -30.49 9.90
C GLU A 178 20.79 -29.60 9.29
N LYS A 179 20.79 -29.43 7.97
CA LYS A 179 21.75 -28.55 7.28
C LYS A 179 21.59 -27.08 7.69
N LYS A 180 20.36 -26.62 7.93
CA LYS A 180 20.08 -25.26 8.44
C LYS A 180 20.61 -25.11 9.88
N GLU A 181 20.32 -26.06 10.76
CA GLU A 181 20.79 -26.01 12.15
C GLU A 181 22.32 -26.02 12.26
N LYS A 182 23.00 -26.86 11.45
CA LYS A 182 24.47 -26.91 11.41
C LYS A 182 25.07 -25.56 10.99
N LYS A 183 24.46 -24.88 10.00
CA LYS A 183 24.87 -23.53 9.58
C LYS A 183 24.65 -22.49 10.69
N GLU A 184 23.54 -22.56 11.41
CA GLU A 184 23.25 -21.64 12.50
C GLU A 184 24.21 -21.82 13.69
N LYS A 185 24.50 -23.07 14.08
CA LYS A 185 25.49 -23.40 15.11
C LYS A 185 26.88 -22.84 14.76
N LYS A 186 27.32 -22.98 13.49
CA LYS A 186 28.60 -22.41 13.03
C LYS A 186 28.63 -20.89 13.14
N LYS A 187 27.57 -20.20 12.71
CA LYS A 187 27.47 -18.73 12.84
C LYS A 187 27.47 -18.25 14.30
N LYS A 188 26.81 -18.98 15.21
CA LYS A 188 26.82 -18.67 16.65
C LYS A 188 28.22 -18.82 17.24
N LYS A 189 28.96 -19.87 16.86
CA LYS A 189 30.34 -20.09 17.32
C LYS A 189 31.28 -18.97 16.85
N GLU A 190 31.27 -18.63 15.56
CA GLU A 190 32.09 -17.51 15.02
C GLU A 190 31.79 -16.17 15.70
N LYS A 191 30.51 -15.89 16.02
CA LYS A 191 30.15 -14.68 16.78
C LYS A 191 30.69 -14.70 18.21
N LYS A 192 30.73 -15.86 18.86
CA LYS A 192 31.27 -16.01 20.21
C LYS A 192 32.79 -15.79 20.21
N ASP A 193 33.50 -16.40 19.27
CA ASP A 193 34.95 -16.26 19.12
C ASP A 193 35.34 -14.80 18.87
N LYS A 194 34.62 -14.09 17.98
CA LYS A 194 34.81 -12.64 17.74
C LYS A 194 34.57 -11.80 19.01
N LYS A 195 33.54 -12.12 19.79
CA LYS A 195 33.25 -11.41 21.06
C LYS A 195 34.35 -11.63 22.08
N GLU A 196 34.89 -12.83 22.19
CA GLU A 196 36.00 -13.15 23.08
C GLU A 196 37.29 -12.43 22.68
N ILE A 197 37.59 -12.36 21.37
CA ILE A 197 38.72 -11.56 20.85
C ILE A 197 38.57 -10.07 21.19
N ILE A 198 37.37 -9.50 20.97
CA ILE A 198 37.10 -8.09 21.29
C ILE A 198 37.23 -7.85 22.81
N LYS A 199 36.81 -8.79 23.65
CA LYS A 199 36.94 -8.69 25.10
C LYS A 199 38.41 -8.61 25.52
N LYS A 200 39.27 -9.44 24.94
CA LYS A 200 40.73 -9.38 25.19
C LYS A 200 41.34 -8.04 24.79
N LEU A 201 40.97 -7.49 23.63
CA LEU A 201 41.44 -6.16 23.19
C LEU A 201 40.96 -5.02 24.10
N ARG A 202 39.76 -5.14 24.67
CA ARG A 202 39.26 -4.18 25.66
C ARG A 202 40.03 -4.27 26.97
N GLU A 203 40.30 -5.48 27.46
CA GLU A 203 41.12 -5.70 28.66
C GLU A 203 42.55 -5.16 28.48
N GLU A 204 43.17 -5.39 27.32
CA GLU A 204 44.48 -4.86 26.98
C GLU A 204 44.49 -3.32 26.94
N ARG A 205 43.47 -2.69 26.35
CA ARG A 205 43.33 -1.22 26.35
C ARG A 205 43.19 -0.67 27.77
N MET A 206 42.33 -1.27 28.59
CA MET A 206 42.13 -0.84 29.98
C MET A 206 43.41 -0.96 30.80
N ASN A 207 44.26 -1.95 30.55
CA ASN A 207 45.55 -2.09 31.21
C ASN A 207 46.52 -0.98 30.80
N ARG A 208 46.61 -0.65 29.50
CA ARG A 208 47.41 0.49 29.03
C ARG A 208 46.94 1.82 29.62
N GLU A 209 45.63 2.07 29.63
CA GLU A 209 45.08 3.30 30.21
C GLU A 209 45.37 3.39 31.72
N LYS A 210 45.33 2.26 32.45
CA LYS A 210 45.75 2.21 33.86
C LYS A 210 47.24 2.52 34.04
N GLU A 211 48.10 1.96 33.19
CA GLU A 211 49.54 2.21 33.22
C GLU A 211 49.87 3.67 32.88
N GLU A 212 49.23 4.24 31.87
CA GLU A 212 49.37 5.65 31.48
C GLU A 212 48.84 6.58 32.58
N LYS A 213 47.66 6.30 33.14
CA LYS A 213 47.13 7.04 34.28
C LYS A 213 48.07 6.97 35.49
N ASN A 214 48.67 5.82 35.76
CA ASN A 214 49.65 5.67 36.83
C ASN A 214 50.90 6.52 36.57
N ARG A 215 51.42 6.54 35.33
CA ARG A 215 52.56 7.39 34.96
C ARG A 215 52.23 8.88 35.09
N VAL A 216 51.06 9.29 34.63
CA VAL A 216 50.55 10.66 34.73
C VAL A 216 50.37 11.06 36.20
N ASN A 217 49.82 10.19 37.04
CA ASN A 217 49.65 10.45 38.47
C ASN A 217 50.99 10.57 39.19
N ILE A 218 51.98 9.74 38.85
CA ILE A 218 53.36 9.88 39.34
C ILE A 218 53.95 11.23 38.91
N LEU A 219 53.76 11.64 37.65
CA LEU A 219 54.27 12.91 37.12
C LEU A 219 53.64 14.14 37.80
N PHE A 220 52.32 14.14 38.01
CA PHE A 220 51.62 15.22 38.69
C PHE A 220 51.74 15.18 40.21
N GLY A 221 52.41 14.16 40.78
CA GLY A 221 52.46 13.98 42.23
C GLY A 221 51.07 13.78 42.86
N ILE A 222 50.07 13.43 42.05
CA ILE A 222 48.75 13.03 42.54
C ILE A 222 48.99 11.68 43.19
N LYS A 223 49.24 11.70 44.51
CA LYS A 223 49.18 10.50 45.33
C LYS A 223 47.85 9.85 44.98
N ASN A 224 47.93 8.65 44.43
CA ASN A 224 46.81 7.74 44.45
C ASN A 224 46.55 7.47 45.93
N GLU A 225 45.83 8.36 46.60
CA GLU A 225 44.90 8.01 47.66
C GLU A 225 43.81 7.16 47.00
N ILE A 226 44.24 6.00 46.47
CA ILE A 226 43.54 4.78 46.79
C ILE A 226 43.88 4.62 48.27
N GLU A 227 43.22 5.44 49.10
CA GLU A 227 42.56 4.90 50.26
C GLU A 227 41.92 3.64 49.69
N LYS A 228 42.61 2.54 49.96
CA LYS A 228 41.94 1.34 50.36
C LYS A 228 41.06 1.85 51.49
N GLU A 229 39.90 2.40 51.16
CA GLU A 229 38.70 2.11 51.91
C GLU A 229 38.71 0.58 51.88
N GLU A 230 39.46 0.02 52.84
CA GLU A 230 39.13 -1.23 53.45
C GLU A 230 37.63 -1.16 53.52
N ASP A 231 36.97 -2.03 52.75
CA ASP A 231 35.55 -2.24 52.82
C ASP A 231 35.29 -2.65 54.28
N VAL A 232 35.26 -1.63 55.16
CA VAL A 232 34.84 -1.72 56.54
C VAL A 232 33.44 -2.20 56.36
N ASP A 233 33.30 -3.48 56.66
CA ASP A 233 32.18 -4.36 56.48
C ASP A 233 30.83 -3.62 56.63
N ARG A 234 30.41 -2.84 55.62
CA ARG A 234 29.05 -2.27 55.54
C ARG A 234 28.05 -3.38 55.21
N LYS A 235 28.48 -4.63 55.35
CA LYS A 235 27.69 -5.84 55.21
C LYS A 235 26.69 -5.88 56.35
N ASN A 236 25.42 -5.84 55.95
CA ASN A 236 24.30 -6.48 56.64
C ASN A 236 23.50 -5.67 57.66
N THR A 237 23.39 -4.35 57.52
CA THR A 237 22.20 -3.68 58.03
C THR A 237 21.39 -3.11 56.88
N LYS A 238 20.38 -3.89 56.46
CA LYS A 238 19.37 -3.47 55.48
C LYS A 238 18.81 -2.10 55.91
N PRO A 239 18.68 -1.12 54.99
CA PRO A 239 18.08 0.16 55.33
C PRO A 239 16.65 -0.06 55.82
N ILE A 240 16.25 0.62 56.90
CA ILE A 240 14.93 0.49 57.52
C ILE A 240 13.82 0.83 56.51
N TYR A 241 14.11 1.78 55.61
CA TYR A 241 13.19 2.23 54.58
C TYR A 241 13.68 1.86 53.17
N ASN A 242 12.73 1.56 52.29
CA ASN A 242 13.01 1.31 50.88
C ASN A 242 13.49 2.59 50.18
N SER A 243 14.69 2.54 49.60
CA SER A 243 15.34 3.67 48.91
C SER A 243 14.53 4.27 47.75
N MET A 244 13.58 3.52 47.18
CA MET A 244 12.71 4.00 46.11
C MET A 244 11.64 4.98 46.61
N TYR A 245 11.19 4.84 47.86
CA TYR A 245 10.10 5.65 48.43
C TYR A 245 10.61 6.71 49.40
N HIS A 246 11.70 6.43 50.13
CA HIS A 246 12.29 7.37 51.09
C HIS A 246 13.82 7.40 50.95
N PRO A 247 14.38 8.00 49.88
CA PRO A 247 15.81 8.04 49.65
C PRO A 247 16.55 8.80 50.77
N GLU A 248 15.94 9.84 51.35
CA GLU A 248 16.57 10.59 52.44
C GLU A 248 16.63 9.79 53.74
N LEU A 249 15.58 9.03 54.09
CA LEU A 249 15.58 8.16 55.28
C LEU A 249 16.42 6.91 55.08
N ALA A 250 16.55 6.43 53.83
CA ALA A 250 17.46 5.34 53.49
C ALA A 250 18.93 5.77 53.58
N ARG A 251 19.21 7.08 53.49
CA ARG A 251 20.56 7.67 53.56
C ARG A 251 20.91 8.27 54.92
N LYS A 252 19.93 8.75 55.70
CA LYS A 252 20.15 9.26 57.05
C LYS A 252 20.55 8.11 57.98
N ARG A 253 21.85 8.02 58.22
CA ARG A 253 22.49 7.42 59.40
C ARG A 253 23.47 8.41 59.95
#